data_AF-A0A7C5UJZ4-F1
#
_entry.id   AF-A0A7C5UJZ4-F1
#
_cell.length_a   1.000
_cell.length_b   1.000
_cell.length_c   1.000
_cell.angle_alpha   90.00
_cell.angle_beta   90.00
_cell.angle_gamma   90.00
#
_symmetry.space_group_name_H-M   'P 1'
#
loop_
_entity.id
_entity.type
_entity.pdbx_description
1 polymer ?
#
loop_
_entity_poly.entity_id
_entity_poly.type
_entity_poly.pdbx_seq_one_letter_code
_entity_poly.pdbx_strand_id
1 'polypeptide(L)'
;MPLVRSDLLSLVEAGLRAEFFRAYRRLDETSIVPQIATIVRTNLPVQKYGWLGSVPVMREFTDERQPAGLGVYEYTISDQVWEASIAVERRALEDEQYDMIRMRVRDLAREVVRHKEQLVVEALIRGAIDGR
;
A
#
# COMPACT_ATOMS: atom_id res chain seq x y z
N MET A 1 11.36 17.86 36.34
CA MET A 1 10.29 16.84 36.46
C MET A 1 11.00 15.49 36.58
N PRO A 2 10.77 14.70 37.65
CA PRO A 2 11.40 13.39 37.79
C PRO A 2 10.81 12.41 36.78
N LEU A 3 11.67 11.63 36.12
CA LEU A 3 11.26 10.56 35.20
C LEU A 3 10.72 9.38 36.01
N VAL A 4 9.48 8.97 35.75
CA VAL A 4 8.87 7.79 36.38
C VAL A 4 9.02 6.59 35.42
N ARG A 5 8.99 5.36 35.93
CA ARG A 5 9.15 4.12 35.12
C ARG A 5 8.13 4.00 33.98
N SER A 6 6.94 4.57 34.13
CA SER A 6 5.93 4.67 33.06
C SER A 6 6.38 5.57 31.91
N ASP A 7 7.11 6.65 32.23
CA ASP A 7 7.61 7.61 31.24
C ASP A 7 8.73 7.01 30.39
N LEU A 8 9.48 6.03 30.92
CA LEU A 8 10.48 5.29 30.15
C LEU A 8 9.84 4.45 29.04
N LEU A 9 8.68 3.84 29.30
CA LEU A 9 8.00 3.01 28.31
C LEU A 9 7.48 3.85 27.13
N SER A 10 6.88 5.00 27.41
CA SER A 10 6.40 5.92 26.37
C SER A 10 7.54 6.53 25.55
N LEU A 11 8.69 6.80 26.17
CA LEU A 11 9.90 7.24 25.46
C LEU A 11 10.47 6.16 24.54
N VAL A 12 10.50 4.90 25.00
CA VAL A 12 10.94 3.77 24.17
C VAL A 12 9.99 3.55 22.99
N GLU A 13 8.68 3.61 23.22
CA GLU A 13 7.68 3.49 22.14
C GLU A 13 7.89 4.57 21.08
N ALA A 14 8.06 5.84 21.49
CA ALA A 14 8.34 6.94 20.57
C ALA A 14 9.65 6.70 19.78
N GLY A 15 10.69 6.19 20.43
CA GLY A 15 11.97 5.85 19.79
C GLY A 15 11.84 4.71 18.77
N LEU A 16 11.14 3.63 19.12
CA LEU A 16 10.89 2.51 18.21
C LEU A 16 10.03 2.93 17.02
N ARG A 17 9.00 3.75 17.25
CA ARG A 17 8.17 4.34 16.19
C ARG A 17 9.01 5.19 15.25
N ALA A 18 9.92 6.01 15.77
CA ALA A 18 10.82 6.81 14.94
C ALA A 18 11.78 5.94 14.10
N GLU A 19 12.32 4.87 14.67
CA GLU A 19 13.16 3.90 13.94
C GLU A 19 12.37 3.18 12.84
N PHE A 20 11.13 2.77 13.11
CA PHE A 20 10.24 2.18 12.11
C PHE A 20 10.06 3.12 10.92
N PHE A 21 9.62 4.36 11.16
CA PHE A 21 9.39 5.31 10.06
C PHE A 21 10.66 5.68 9.32
N ARG A 22 11.80 5.73 10.01
CA ARG A 22 13.10 5.96 9.36
C ARG A 22 13.47 4.81 8.44
N ALA A 23 13.33 3.57 8.89
CA ALA A 23 13.59 2.38 8.09
C ALA A 23 12.62 2.28 6.91
N TYR A 24 11.33 2.50 7.15
CA TYR A 24 10.29 2.49 6.14
C TYR A 24 10.59 3.48 5.01
N ARG A 25 10.85 4.76 5.31
CA ARG A 25 11.14 5.78 4.26
C ARG A 25 12.33 5.40 3.39
N ARG A 26 13.42 4.93 4.02
CA ARG A 26 14.62 4.51 3.30
C ARG A 26 14.33 3.35 2.34
N LEU A 27 13.51 2.39 2.75
CA LEU A 27 13.14 1.24 1.94
C LEU A 27 12.14 1.62 0.82
N ASP A 28 11.20 2.52 1.13
CA ASP A 28 10.20 3.05 0.18
C ASP A 28 10.87 3.82 -0.97
N GLU A 29 11.93 4.59 -0.68
CA GLU A 29 12.75 5.28 -1.69
C GLU A 29 13.42 4.31 -2.68
N THR A 30 13.78 3.12 -2.23
CA THR A 30 14.43 2.08 -3.05
C THR A 30 13.45 1.10 -3.70
N SER A 31 12.15 1.28 -3.48
CA SER A 31 11.14 0.33 -3.95
C SER A 31 11.04 0.31 -5.48
N ILE A 32 10.70 -0.84 -6.04
CA ILE A 32 10.46 -1.01 -7.48
C ILE A 32 9.12 -0.43 -7.92
N VAL A 33 8.16 -0.26 -7.01
CA VAL A 33 6.78 0.21 -7.29
C VAL A 33 6.72 1.45 -8.21
N PRO A 34 7.42 2.56 -7.92
CA PRO A 34 7.37 3.76 -8.78
C PRO A 34 7.96 3.55 -10.18
N GLN A 35 8.74 2.50 -10.41
CA GLN A 35 9.32 2.19 -11.72
C GLN A 35 8.35 1.41 -12.61
N ILE A 36 7.42 0.67 -12.01
CA ILE A 36 6.52 -0.26 -12.72
C ILE A 36 5.05 0.16 -12.67
N ALA A 37 4.67 1.09 -11.79
CA ALA A 37 3.30 1.54 -11.62
C ALA A 37 3.19 3.05 -11.39
N THR A 38 2.08 3.64 -11.82
CA THR A 38 1.76 5.04 -11.54
C THR A 38 1.04 5.15 -10.19
N ILE A 39 1.53 6.01 -9.31
CA ILE A 39 0.97 6.21 -7.97
C ILE A 39 -0.09 7.31 -8.02
N VAL A 40 -1.35 6.94 -7.84
CA VAL A 40 -2.47 7.88 -7.68
C VAL A 40 -2.82 7.97 -6.19
N ARG A 41 -2.70 9.16 -5.60
CA ARG A 41 -3.07 9.39 -4.21
C ARG A 41 -4.55 9.76 -4.12
N THR A 42 -5.30 9.04 -3.31
CA THR A 42 -6.72 9.27 -3.11
C THR A 42 -7.15 9.01 -1.67
N ASN A 43 -8.25 9.64 -1.27
CA ASN A 43 -8.87 9.47 0.05
C ASN A 43 -10.27 8.82 -0.04
N LEU A 44 -10.76 8.46 -1.25
CA LEU A 44 -12.07 7.79 -1.36
C LEU A 44 -11.89 6.28 -1.19
N PRO A 45 -12.83 5.61 -0.49
CA PRO A 45 -12.76 4.17 -0.21
C PRO A 45 -12.90 3.31 -1.47
N VAL A 46 -13.44 3.87 -2.54
CA VAL A 46 -13.61 3.18 -3.82
C VAL A 46 -13.28 4.15 -4.95
N GLN A 47 -12.39 3.76 -5.85
CA GLN A 47 -12.13 4.47 -7.10
C GLN A 47 -12.82 3.78 -8.25
N LYS A 48 -13.65 4.52 -8.97
CA LYS A 48 -14.30 4.05 -10.19
C LYS A 48 -13.71 4.79 -11.38
N TYR A 49 -13.07 4.05 -12.28
CA TYR A 49 -12.58 4.57 -13.54
C TYR A 49 -13.48 4.03 -14.65
N GLY A 50 -14.36 4.88 -15.17
CA GLY A 50 -15.11 4.59 -16.39
C GLY A 50 -14.23 4.94 -17.58
N TRP A 51 -13.76 3.95 -18.33
CA TRP A 51 -13.13 4.22 -19.62
C TRP A 51 -14.21 4.31 -20.70
N LEU A 52 -14.07 5.30 -21.57
CA LEU A 52 -14.89 5.45 -22.77
C LEU A 52 -14.57 4.26 -23.68
N GLY A 53 -15.49 3.32 -23.84
CA GLY A 53 -15.19 2.04 -24.47
C GLY A 53 -14.98 2.10 -25.97
N SER A 54 -14.92 0.92 -26.57
CA SER A 54 -14.59 0.74 -27.98
C SER A 54 -15.55 1.50 -28.89
N VAL A 55 -14.98 2.26 -29.82
CA VAL A 55 -15.71 2.89 -30.93
C VAL A 55 -16.42 1.78 -31.73
N PRO A 56 -17.66 2.00 -32.19
CA PRO A 56 -18.36 1.02 -33.00
C PRO A 56 -17.57 0.64 -34.27
N VAL A 57 -17.73 -0.61 -34.70
CA VAL A 57 -17.14 -1.13 -35.94
C VAL A 57 -17.73 -0.39 -37.14
N MET A 58 -16.90 -0.07 -38.12
CA MET A 58 -17.35 0.54 -39.38
C MET A 58 -18.31 -0.39 -40.12
N ARG A 59 -19.45 0.14 -40.53
CA ARG A 59 -20.47 -0.54 -41.34
C ARG A 59 -20.70 0.26 -42.62
N GLU A 60 -21.09 -0.42 -43.69
CA GLU A 60 -21.44 0.24 -44.95
C GLU A 60 -22.58 1.24 -44.74
N PHE A 61 -22.44 2.43 -45.34
CA PHE A 61 -23.39 3.53 -45.18
C PHE A 61 -24.58 3.33 -46.11
N THR A 62 -25.72 2.87 -45.58
CA THR A 62 -26.88 2.50 -46.41
C THR A 62 -27.88 3.64 -46.60
N ASP A 63 -28.20 4.42 -45.55
CA ASP A 63 -29.22 5.48 -45.64
C ASP A 63 -29.04 6.55 -44.53
N GLU A 64 -29.48 6.26 -43.30
CA GLU A 64 -29.38 7.18 -42.15
C GLU A 64 -28.18 6.87 -41.23
N ARG A 65 -27.69 7.90 -40.54
CA ARG A 65 -26.66 7.73 -39.50
C ARG A 65 -27.27 7.01 -38.29
N GLN A 66 -26.76 5.82 -37.98
CA GLN A 66 -27.07 5.12 -36.74
C GLN A 66 -25.91 5.29 -35.73
N PRO A 67 -25.95 6.28 -34.83
CA PRO A 67 -24.94 6.41 -33.79
C PRO A 67 -25.09 5.26 -32.79
N ALA A 68 -24.09 4.39 -32.70
CA ALA A 68 -24.01 3.40 -31.64
C ALA A 68 -23.41 4.05 -30.38
N GLY A 69 -23.98 3.73 -29.22
CA GLY A 69 -23.44 4.14 -27.93
C GLY A 69 -22.05 3.52 -27.69
N LEU A 70 -21.18 4.27 -27.02
CA LEU A 70 -19.89 3.76 -26.59
C LEU A 70 -20.12 2.74 -25.47
N GLY A 71 -19.51 1.55 -25.56
CA GLY A 71 -19.50 0.61 -24.45
C GLY A 71 -18.87 1.27 -23.22
N VAL A 72 -19.37 0.98 -22.02
CA VAL A 72 -18.77 1.49 -20.78
C VAL A 72 -17.98 0.34 -20.15
N TYR A 73 -16.67 0.49 -20.06
CA TYR A 73 -15.84 -0.41 -19.26
C TYR A 73 -15.57 0.32 -17.94
N GLU A 74 -16.08 -0.23 -16.84
CA GLU A 74 -15.86 0.33 -15.51
C GLU A 74 -14.83 -0.53 -14.77
N TYR A 75 -13.79 0.12 -14.27
CA TYR A 75 -12.83 -0.49 -13.38
C TYR A 75 -13.00 0.07 -11.98
N THR A 76 -13.24 -0.81 -11.01
CA THR A 76 -13.46 -0.42 -9.62
C THR A 76 -12.31 -0.96 -8.75
N ILE A 77 -11.58 -0.05 -8.11
CA ILE A 77 -10.56 -0.40 -7.12
C ILE A 77 -11.14 -0.09 -5.74
N SER A 78 -11.29 -1.12 -4.89
CA SER A 78 -11.68 -0.96 -3.49
C SER A 78 -10.44 -0.79 -2.61
N ASP A 79 -10.52 0.10 -1.63
CA ASP A 79 -9.53 0.21 -0.57
C ASP A 79 -9.53 -1.05 0.32
N GLN A 80 -8.34 -1.50 0.73
CA GLN A 80 -8.15 -2.67 1.58
C GLN A 80 -7.19 -2.30 2.71
N VAL A 81 -7.59 -2.61 3.95
CA VAL A 81 -6.81 -2.30 5.15
C VAL A 81 -6.00 -3.53 5.56
N TRP A 82 -4.70 -3.32 5.79
CA TRP A 82 -3.75 -4.37 6.16
C TRP A 82 -3.11 -4.05 7.50
N GLU A 83 -2.82 -5.10 8.28
CA GLU A 83 -2.25 -5.01 9.61
C GLU A 83 -1.00 -5.89 9.74
N ALA A 84 0.01 -5.36 10.43
CA ALA A 84 1.09 -6.15 11.00
C ALA A 84 1.48 -5.57 12.36
N SER A 85 1.45 -6.41 13.40
CA SER A 85 1.64 -6.01 14.79
C SER A 85 2.78 -6.82 15.44
N ILE A 86 3.59 -6.18 16.30
CA ILE A 86 4.65 -6.84 17.07
C ILE A 86 4.39 -6.61 18.56
N ALA A 87 4.47 -7.68 19.36
CA ALA A 87 4.47 -7.62 20.81
C ALA A 87 5.90 -7.74 21.33
N VAL A 88 6.27 -6.88 22.30
CA VAL A 88 7.56 -6.92 22.98
C VAL A 88 7.33 -7.21 24.46
N GLU A 89 8.01 -8.23 24.97
CA GLU A 89 7.92 -8.55 26.39
C GLU A 89 8.59 -7.48 27.25
N ARG A 90 7.97 -7.16 28.39
CA ARG A 90 8.54 -6.21 29.36
C ARG A 90 9.92 -6.64 29.84
N ARG A 91 10.14 -7.95 30.05
CA ARG A 91 11.42 -8.49 30.52
C ARG A 91 12.56 -8.21 29.54
N ALA A 92 12.30 -8.33 28.23
CA ALA A 92 13.30 -8.01 27.21
C ALA A 92 13.75 -6.53 27.26
N LEU A 93 12.87 -5.62 27.68
CA LEU A 93 13.22 -4.21 27.91
C LEU A 93 14.02 -4.00 29.20
N GLU A 94 13.68 -4.75 30.25
CA GLU A 94 14.40 -4.73 31.53
C GLU A 94 15.81 -5.31 31.41
N ASP A 95 15.98 -6.33 30.56
CA ASP A 95 17.26 -6.97 30.24
C ASP A 95 18.06 -6.23 29.15
N GLU A 96 17.66 -4.99 28.83
CA GLU A 96 18.34 -4.10 27.88
C GLU A 96 18.52 -4.65 26.45
N GLN A 97 17.62 -5.52 25.98
CA GLN A 97 17.67 -6.12 24.63
C GLN A 97 17.23 -5.16 23.50
N TYR A 98 17.58 -3.88 23.62
CA TYR A 98 17.11 -2.81 22.73
C TYR A 98 17.51 -3.01 21.28
N ASP A 99 18.71 -3.53 21.01
CA ASP A 99 19.19 -3.73 19.63
C ASP A 99 18.43 -4.83 18.91
N MET A 100 18.08 -5.91 19.61
CA MET A 100 17.26 -6.99 19.07
C MET A 100 15.86 -6.48 18.72
N ILE A 101 15.25 -5.71 19.63
CA ILE A 101 13.94 -5.09 19.39
C ILE A 101 14.01 -4.13 18.20
N ARG A 102 15.04 -3.29 18.13
CA ARG A 102 15.25 -2.35 17.03
C ARG A 102 15.39 -3.08 15.69
N MET A 103 16.09 -4.21 15.65
CA MET A 103 16.20 -5.04 14.45
C MET A 103 14.83 -5.58 14.02
N ARG A 104 14.02 -6.09 14.94
CA ARG A 104 12.66 -6.58 14.63
C ARG A 104 11.73 -5.48 14.14
N VAL A 105 11.84 -4.28 14.69
CA VAL A 105 11.07 -3.11 14.20
C VAL A 105 11.49 -2.71 12.79
N ARG A 106 12.78 -2.84 12.44
CA ARG A 106 13.26 -2.63 11.06
C ARG A 106 12.77 -3.72 10.11
N ASP A 107 12.72 -4.97 10.57
CA ASP A 107 12.15 -6.07 9.80
C ASP A 107 10.66 -5.85 9.53
N LEU A 108 9.90 -5.34 10.51
CA LEU A 108 8.50 -4.95 10.30
C LEU A 108 8.35 -3.90 9.20
N ALA A 109 9.20 -2.88 9.19
CA ALA A 109 9.20 -1.86 8.14
C ALA A 109 9.48 -2.48 6.76
N ARG A 110 10.34 -3.49 6.69
CA ARG A 110 10.64 -4.23 5.46
C ARG A 110 9.44 -5.03 4.96
N GLU A 111 8.71 -5.70 5.85
CA GLU A 111 7.52 -6.46 5.47
C GLU A 111 6.43 -5.54 4.89
N VAL A 112 6.27 -4.31 5.40
CA VAL A 112 5.32 -3.35 4.83
C VAL A 112 5.67 -2.98 3.37
N VAL A 113 6.95 -2.71 3.08
CA VAL A 113 7.39 -2.38 1.71
C VAL A 113 7.27 -3.61 0.80
N ARG A 114 7.71 -4.77 1.28
CA ARG A 114 7.59 -6.04 0.56
C ARG A 114 6.15 -6.38 0.20
N HIS A 115 5.21 -6.15 1.13
CA HIS A 115 3.80 -6.41 0.89
C HIS A 115 3.25 -5.52 -0.22
N LYS A 116 3.62 -4.23 -0.26
CA LYS A 116 3.25 -3.33 -1.36
C LYS A 116 3.79 -3.81 -2.71
N GLU A 117 5.05 -4.22 -2.74
CA GLU A 117 5.68 -4.75 -3.96
C GLU A 117 4.98 -6.03 -4.44
N GLN A 118 4.64 -6.92 -3.50
CA GLN A 118 3.90 -8.15 -3.81
C GLN A 118 2.54 -7.85 -4.44
N LEU A 119 1.77 -6.91 -3.90
CA LEU A 119 0.46 -6.53 -4.47
C LEU A 119 0.58 -6.03 -5.91
N VAL A 120 1.60 -5.21 -6.20
CA VAL A 120 1.82 -4.66 -7.54
C VAL A 120 2.29 -5.75 -8.52
N VAL A 121 3.20 -6.63 -8.09
CA VAL A 121 3.68 -7.73 -8.92
C VAL A 121 2.57 -8.73 -9.19
N GLU A 122 1.75 -9.07 -8.19
CA GLU A 122 0.60 -9.95 -8.36
C GLU A 122 -0.42 -9.34 -9.34
N ALA A 123 -0.69 -8.04 -9.24
CA ALA A 123 -1.54 -7.31 -10.18
C ALA A 123 -1.02 -7.40 -11.63
N LEU A 124 0.29 -7.24 -11.81
CA LEU A 124 0.94 -7.34 -13.12
C LEU A 124 0.86 -8.75 -13.71
N ILE A 125 1.10 -9.78 -12.90
CA ILE A 125 1.03 -11.18 -13.34
C ILE A 125 -0.41 -11.57 -13.71
N ARG A 126 -1.39 -11.13 -12.92
CA ARG A 126 -2.81 -11.42 -13.19
C ARG A 126 -3.36 -10.65 -14.40
N GLY A 127 -2.69 -9.58 -14.83
CA GLY A 127 -3.15 -8.69 -15.90
C GLY A 127 -4.29 -7.75 -15.48
N ALA A 128 -4.80 -7.89 -14.26
CA ALA A 128 -5.76 -7.03 -13.58
C ALA A 128 -5.76 -7.36 -12.07
N ILE A 129 -5.93 -6.36 -11.18
CA ILE A 129 -6.43 -6.67 -9.83
C ILE A 129 -7.91 -7.02 -9.94
N ASP A 130 -8.27 -8.13 -9.32
CA ASP A 130 -9.54 -8.83 -9.40
C ASP A 130 -10.74 -7.91 -9.11
N GLY A 131 -11.31 -7.37 -10.18
CA GLY A 131 -12.75 -7.22 -10.32
C GLY A 131 -13.15 -8.17 -11.42
N ARG A 132 -14.28 -8.86 -11.27
CA ARG A 132 -14.94 -9.63 -12.34
C ARG A 132 -14.66 -9.14 -13.76
#